data_AF-A0AAD9CX79-F1
#
_entry.id   AF-A0AAD9CX79-F1
#
_cell.length_a   1.000
_cell.length_b   1.000
_cell.length_c   1.000
_cell.angle_alpha   90.00
_cell.angle_beta   90.00
_cell.angle_gamma   90.00
#
_symmetry.space_group_name_H-M   'P 1'
#
loop_
_entity.id
_entity.type
_entity.pdbx_description
1 polymer ?
#
loop_
_entity_poly.entity_id
_entity_poly.type
_entity_poly.pdbx_seq_one_letter_code
_entity_poly.pdbx_strand_id
1 'polypeptide(L)'
;MSWSFSKPPMPPWLSMTPPLKTHPLGAIDFLAFVSGMYIVVLALLAPPTPAWRLFRASAAAPFASLFFCYVAVYAKAKCYEDQWGTILFATWWTVHAFELLVFFPAEEYCYRVTPRPRTPATSPGPEDRGSNCPTLITKDGAGWSIEPVPQPWTWAKFWWAHSLWWSMRGIGWNFAPALPPSFRKPPYSPGSSRRQFVYARLRRYALNWILTDLLRSFANLSSASAFYSGKPGAPTYADLTQLQRGIYSTCMVLRIAFGMDRTHIPFGVVMVTLGGIMGWETELCSPWGWPPLFAPLSDTWKHPGLSRMWSRNWHQYFRPWLWKFGWIFLGEKVLRLPRSGFDIKGPPPFLVAGTAVDRASLSVPQSDPDTSGRVSPAHPLPTTPSRQPGSVRLSNLIKSVCVFALTGWIHDYPLYFLMHHTMPRGSWSWTDAIQTTPFFVSQPFGIALESAVKSAWRGWKVKNRPEWREKEPDSVVFCERLIGFVWTWTWLGWTAGWFVNGLVRLGYYRRGDGQQVFPSLLGGLIWGVWWH
;
A
#
# COMPACT_ATOMS: atom_id res chain seq x y z
N MET A 1 5.25 10.70 38.25
CA MET A 1 5.59 9.31 38.67
C MET A 1 5.73 8.44 37.43
N SER A 2 6.96 8.21 36.95
CA SER A 2 7.20 7.20 35.92
C SER A 2 7.39 5.85 36.60
N TRP A 3 6.43 4.94 36.44
CA TRP A 3 6.62 3.55 36.83
C TRP A 3 7.68 2.95 35.93
N SER A 4 8.91 2.81 36.45
CA SER A 4 10.00 2.10 35.78
C SER A 4 9.75 0.60 35.92
N PHE A 5 8.82 0.06 35.15
CA PHE A 5 8.74 -1.39 34.97
C PHE A 5 10.04 -1.84 34.29
N SER A 6 10.72 -2.82 34.91
CA SER A 6 11.86 -3.47 34.28
C SER A 6 11.44 -3.97 32.90
N LYS A 7 12.20 -3.58 31.87
CA LYS A 7 11.88 -3.98 30.52
C LYS A 7 11.99 -5.51 30.44
N PRO A 8 10.92 -6.23 30.03
CA PRO A 8 10.98 -7.67 29.88
C PRO A 8 12.09 -8.08 28.89
N PRO A 9 12.84 -9.17 29.18
CA PRO A 9 13.94 -9.62 28.33
C PRO A 9 13.44 -10.07 26.95
N MET A 10 14.37 -10.12 25.99
CA MET A 10 14.09 -10.66 24.67
C MET A 10 13.73 -12.16 24.79
N PRO A 11 12.63 -12.62 24.16
CA PRO A 11 12.33 -14.05 24.10
C PRO A 11 13.51 -14.86 23.55
N PRO A 12 13.80 -16.06 24.08
CA PRO A 12 14.96 -16.87 23.69
C PRO A 12 15.08 -17.08 22.17
N TRP A 13 13.96 -17.33 21.49
CA TRP A 13 13.92 -17.56 20.05
C TRP A 13 14.28 -16.31 19.23
N LEU A 14 14.05 -15.09 19.75
CA LEU A 14 14.51 -13.85 19.13
C LEU A 14 16.00 -13.58 19.41
N SER A 15 16.51 -14.04 20.55
CA SER A 15 17.94 -13.93 20.89
C SER A 15 18.81 -15.01 20.24
N MET A 16 18.20 -16.08 19.71
CA MET A 16 18.89 -17.21 19.08
C MET A 16 19.42 -16.91 17.67
N THR A 17 19.19 -15.71 17.13
CA THR A 17 19.77 -15.33 15.84
C THR A 17 21.29 -15.18 16.00
N PRO A 18 22.11 -16.08 15.39
CA PRO A 18 23.55 -15.95 15.47
C PRO A 18 23.99 -14.61 14.86
N PRO A 19 25.21 -14.11 15.16
CA PRO A 19 25.78 -12.99 14.43
C PRO A 19 25.69 -13.22 12.93
N LEU A 20 24.74 -12.52 12.32
CA LEU A 20 24.57 -12.48 10.88
C LEU A 20 25.79 -11.75 10.35
N LYS A 21 26.68 -12.50 9.71
CA LYS A 21 27.78 -11.95 8.94
C LYS A 21 27.16 -11.26 7.71
N THR A 22 26.88 -9.98 7.85
CA THR A 22 26.36 -9.14 6.76
C THR A 22 27.49 -8.70 5.83
N HIS A 23 27.15 -8.40 4.58
CA HIS A 23 28.06 -7.88 3.57
C HIS A 23 27.46 -6.65 2.89
N PRO A 24 28.28 -5.72 2.34
CA PRO A 24 27.75 -4.58 1.59
C PRO A 24 26.90 -5.04 0.41
N LEU A 25 25.74 -4.39 0.21
CA LEU A 25 24.83 -4.66 -0.89
C LEU A 25 25.59 -4.61 -2.24
N GLY A 26 25.57 -5.71 -2.97
CA GLY A 26 26.33 -5.90 -4.22
C GLY A 26 25.53 -6.59 -5.32
N ALA A 27 26.24 -6.98 -6.39
CA ALA A 27 25.64 -7.63 -7.56
C ALA A 27 24.99 -8.98 -7.20
N ILE A 28 25.57 -9.74 -6.27
CA ILE A 28 25.02 -11.03 -5.82
C ILE A 28 23.63 -10.87 -5.19
N ASP A 29 23.42 -9.81 -4.42
CA ASP A 29 22.13 -9.54 -3.75
C ASP A 29 21.07 -9.14 -4.76
N PHE A 30 21.45 -8.35 -5.76
CA PHE A 30 20.57 -8.00 -6.86
C PHE A 30 20.18 -9.25 -7.68
N LEU A 31 21.17 -10.10 -8.01
CA LEU A 31 20.92 -11.36 -8.71
C LEU A 31 20.04 -12.30 -7.89
N ALA A 32 20.26 -12.41 -6.58
CA ALA A 32 19.42 -13.18 -5.68
C ALA A 32 17.97 -12.67 -5.70
N PHE A 33 17.78 -11.37 -5.51
CA PHE A 33 16.45 -10.75 -5.55
C PHE A 33 15.73 -10.98 -6.89
N VAL A 34 16.42 -10.74 -8.00
CA VAL A 34 15.90 -10.95 -9.35
C VAL A 34 15.59 -12.43 -9.60
N SER A 35 16.41 -13.35 -9.10
CA SER A 35 16.16 -14.79 -9.19
C SER A 35 14.89 -15.18 -8.44
N GLY A 36 14.69 -14.68 -7.21
CA GLY A 36 13.45 -14.87 -6.46
C GLY A 36 12.21 -14.41 -7.23
N MET A 37 12.29 -13.22 -7.85
CA MET A 37 11.23 -12.72 -8.73
C MET A 37 10.96 -13.66 -9.91
N TYR A 38 12.00 -14.07 -10.63
CA TYR A 38 11.82 -14.91 -11.81
C TYR A 38 11.32 -16.31 -11.47
N ILE A 39 11.65 -16.86 -10.29
CA ILE A 39 11.04 -18.11 -9.81
C ILE A 39 9.52 -17.94 -9.69
N VAL A 40 9.03 -16.82 -9.14
CA VAL A 40 7.59 -16.56 -9.04
C VAL A 40 6.96 -16.38 -10.43
N VAL A 41 7.56 -15.57 -11.30
CA VAL A 41 7.06 -15.34 -12.66
C VAL A 41 6.98 -16.64 -13.46
N LEU A 42 8.02 -17.48 -13.41
CA LEU A 42 8.06 -18.77 -14.10
C LEU A 42 7.04 -19.76 -13.51
N ALA A 43 6.87 -19.79 -12.19
CA ALA A 43 5.86 -20.64 -11.55
C ALA A 43 4.42 -20.23 -11.94
N LEU A 44 4.19 -18.95 -12.21
CA LEU A 44 2.91 -18.44 -12.73
C LEU A 44 2.64 -18.84 -14.19
N LEU A 45 3.66 -19.25 -14.97
CA LEU A 45 3.44 -19.74 -16.34
C LEU A 45 2.71 -21.09 -16.39
N ALA A 46 2.86 -21.88 -15.34
CA ALA A 46 2.28 -23.21 -15.25
C ALA A 46 0.74 -23.17 -15.17
N PRO A 47 0.04 -24.24 -15.62
CA PRO A 47 -1.40 -24.33 -15.47
C PRO A 47 -1.80 -24.45 -13.99
N PRO A 48 -2.99 -23.96 -13.58
CA PRO A 48 -3.45 -24.01 -12.18
C PRO A 48 -3.99 -25.39 -11.77
N THR A 49 -3.35 -26.49 -12.20
CA THR A 49 -3.73 -27.87 -11.83
C THR A 49 -3.32 -28.19 -10.38
N PRO A 50 -3.93 -29.20 -9.72
CA PRO A 50 -3.56 -29.59 -8.36
C PRO A 50 -2.06 -29.89 -8.18
N ALA A 51 -1.43 -30.57 -9.15
CA ALA A 51 -0.01 -30.88 -9.11
C ALA A 51 0.86 -29.60 -9.11
N TRP A 52 0.53 -28.63 -9.96
CA TRP A 52 1.25 -27.36 -10.02
C TRP A 52 0.99 -26.47 -8.81
N ARG A 53 -0.20 -26.52 -8.21
CA ARG A 53 -0.47 -25.85 -6.92
C ARG A 53 0.39 -26.43 -5.81
N LEU A 54 0.52 -27.76 -5.76
CA LEU A 54 1.39 -28.43 -4.80
C LEU A 54 2.85 -28.01 -5.01
N PHE A 55 3.37 -28.05 -6.26
CA PHE A 55 4.72 -27.58 -6.58
C PHE A 55 4.96 -26.12 -6.18
N ARG A 56 3.99 -25.23 -6.47
CA ARG A 56 4.05 -23.82 -6.09
C ARG A 56 4.18 -23.64 -4.57
N ALA A 57 3.40 -24.41 -3.80
CA ALA A 57 3.39 -24.34 -2.35
C ALA A 57 4.59 -25.01 -1.68
N SER A 58 5.03 -26.17 -2.18
CA SER A 58 6.10 -26.96 -1.57
C SER A 58 7.50 -26.56 -2.02
N ALA A 59 7.64 -26.00 -3.22
CA ALA A 59 8.94 -25.66 -3.80
C ALA A 59 9.02 -24.18 -4.20
N ALA A 60 8.23 -23.72 -5.18
CA ALA A 60 8.49 -22.42 -5.81
C ALA A 60 8.41 -21.22 -4.84
N ALA A 61 7.35 -21.14 -4.03
CA ALA A 61 7.19 -20.06 -3.05
C ALA A 61 8.26 -20.10 -1.94
N PRO A 62 8.56 -21.26 -1.30
CA PRO A 62 9.70 -21.37 -0.39
C PRO A 62 11.05 -20.98 -1.01
N PHE A 63 11.38 -21.47 -2.20
CA PHE A 63 12.64 -21.15 -2.87
C PHE A 63 12.75 -19.66 -3.21
N ALA A 64 11.71 -19.05 -3.80
CA ALA A 64 11.69 -17.61 -4.05
C ALA A 64 11.87 -16.80 -2.75
N SER A 65 11.19 -17.23 -1.69
CA SER A 65 11.27 -16.60 -0.36
C SER A 65 12.66 -16.68 0.25
N LEU A 66 13.40 -17.78 0.04
CA LEU A 66 14.79 -17.89 0.50
C LEU A 66 15.68 -16.80 -0.11
N PHE A 67 15.52 -16.48 -1.39
CA PHE A 67 16.26 -15.40 -2.04
C PHE A 67 15.90 -14.02 -1.49
N PHE A 68 14.62 -13.73 -1.27
CA PHE A 68 14.21 -12.46 -0.68
C PHE A 68 14.66 -12.33 0.78
N CYS A 69 14.50 -13.39 1.58
CA CYS A 69 14.99 -13.44 2.95
C CYS A 69 16.52 -13.31 3.02
N TYR A 70 17.25 -13.90 2.06
CA TYR A 70 18.71 -13.71 1.97
C TYR A 70 19.06 -12.22 1.85
N VAL A 71 18.42 -11.50 0.93
CA VAL A 71 18.66 -10.06 0.75
C VAL A 71 18.23 -9.25 1.98
N ALA A 72 17.09 -9.59 2.59
CA ALA A 72 16.61 -8.94 3.80
C ALA A 72 17.58 -9.10 4.99
N VAL A 73 18.25 -10.25 5.10
CA VAL A 73 19.02 -10.62 6.29
C VAL A 73 20.51 -10.30 6.14
N TYR A 74 21.08 -10.52 4.96
CA TYR A 74 22.54 -10.48 4.77
C TYR A 74 23.05 -9.22 4.06
N ALA A 75 22.22 -8.58 3.23
CA ALA A 75 22.63 -7.41 2.48
C ALA A 75 22.60 -6.14 3.37
N LYS A 76 23.72 -5.41 3.37
CA LYS A 76 23.88 -4.14 4.09
C LYS A 76 23.91 -2.96 3.11
N ALA A 77 22.84 -2.19 3.09
CA ALA A 77 22.73 -0.94 2.37
C ALA A 77 23.66 0.14 2.93
N LYS A 78 23.88 1.17 2.11
CA LYS A 78 24.82 2.27 2.38
C LYS A 78 24.38 3.20 3.49
N CYS A 79 23.07 3.32 3.71
CA CYS A 79 22.48 4.09 4.79
C CYS A 79 21.39 3.30 5.50
N TYR A 80 21.12 3.65 6.77
CA TYR A 80 20.11 2.96 7.58
C TYR A 80 18.67 3.12 7.06
N GLU A 81 18.37 4.25 6.41
CA GLU A 81 17.11 4.47 5.71
C GLU A 81 16.94 3.47 4.55
N ASP A 82 17.95 3.33 3.70
CA ASP A 82 17.94 2.35 2.60
C ASP A 82 17.94 0.92 3.15
N GLN A 83 18.61 0.65 4.28
CA GLN A 83 18.59 -0.66 4.94
C GLN A 83 17.16 -1.01 5.35
N TRP A 84 16.51 -0.14 6.11
CA TRP A 84 15.13 -0.37 6.56
C TRP A 84 14.19 -0.59 5.38
N GLY A 85 14.30 0.23 4.32
CA GLY A 85 13.52 0.08 3.10
C GLY A 85 13.79 -1.23 2.36
N THR A 86 15.05 -1.66 2.26
CA THR A 86 15.45 -2.91 1.61
C THR A 86 14.87 -4.12 2.33
N ILE A 87 14.99 -4.17 3.66
CA ILE A 87 14.44 -5.26 4.47
C ILE A 87 12.92 -5.27 4.38
N LEU A 88 12.27 -4.10 4.52
CA LEU A 88 10.82 -3.96 4.39
C LEU A 88 10.33 -4.50 3.05
N PHE A 89 10.98 -4.09 1.96
CA PHE A 89 10.61 -4.47 0.60
C PHE A 89 10.83 -5.96 0.34
N ALA A 90 11.99 -6.49 0.72
CA ALA A 90 12.29 -7.92 0.58
C ALA A 90 11.33 -8.80 1.40
N THR A 91 11.01 -8.40 2.64
CA THR A 91 10.02 -9.08 3.48
C THR A 91 8.64 -9.08 2.83
N TRP A 92 8.24 -7.94 2.27
CA TRP A 92 6.99 -7.86 1.54
C TRP A 92 6.98 -8.79 0.32
N TRP A 93 8.06 -8.89 -0.47
CA TRP A 93 8.13 -9.82 -1.59
C TRP A 93 8.10 -11.29 -1.19
N THR A 94 8.67 -11.65 -0.04
CA THR A 94 8.47 -12.97 0.57
C THR A 94 6.99 -13.25 0.75
N VAL A 95 6.26 -12.33 1.41
CA VAL A 95 4.81 -12.48 1.61
C VAL A 95 4.05 -12.50 0.28
N HIS A 96 4.46 -11.68 -0.69
CA HIS A 96 3.81 -11.58 -1.98
C HIS A 96 4.01 -12.84 -2.86
N ALA A 97 5.16 -13.50 -2.77
CA ALA A 97 5.39 -14.79 -3.41
C ALA A 97 4.37 -15.83 -2.91
N PHE A 98 4.18 -15.93 -1.59
CA PHE A 98 3.16 -16.79 -1.00
C PHE A 98 1.72 -16.35 -1.33
N GLU A 99 1.46 -15.05 -1.37
CA GLU A 99 0.17 -14.49 -1.79
C GLU A 99 -0.22 -15.00 -3.17
N LEU A 100 0.65 -14.79 -4.17
CA LEU A 100 0.37 -15.08 -5.57
C LEU A 100 0.39 -16.57 -5.93
N LEU A 101 1.19 -17.37 -5.21
CA LEU A 101 1.41 -18.78 -5.55
C LEU A 101 0.62 -19.76 -4.69
N VAL A 102 0.28 -19.39 -3.45
CA VAL A 102 -0.25 -20.34 -2.45
C VAL A 102 -1.61 -19.91 -1.91
N PHE A 103 -1.68 -18.77 -1.23
CA PHE A 103 -2.88 -18.41 -0.47
C PHE A 103 -3.99 -17.79 -1.32
N PHE A 104 -3.60 -17.04 -2.35
CA PHE A 104 -4.50 -16.37 -3.28
C PHE A 104 -3.98 -16.51 -4.71
N PRO A 105 -3.96 -17.74 -5.27
CA PRO A 105 -3.43 -18.03 -6.60
C PRO A 105 -3.85 -17.02 -7.65
N ALA A 106 -2.89 -16.39 -8.31
CA ALA A 106 -3.15 -15.24 -9.16
C ALA A 106 -4.20 -15.52 -10.25
N GLU A 107 -4.22 -16.73 -10.81
CA GLU A 107 -5.17 -17.10 -11.87
C GLU A 107 -6.63 -17.11 -11.43
N GLU A 108 -6.89 -17.26 -10.13
CA GLU A 108 -8.24 -17.30 -9.56
C GLU A 108 -8.68 -15.92 -9.05
N TYR A 109 -7.72 -15.10 -8.62
CA TYR A 109 -7.98 -13.85 -7.91
C TYR A 109 -7.57 -12.59 -8.71
N CYS A 110 -6.93 -12.74 -9.87
CA CYS A 110 -6.50 -11.64 -10.74
C CYS A 110 -7.23 -11.64 -12.07
N TYR A 111 -7.84 -10.50 -12.39
CA TYR A 111 -8.60 -10.34 -13.63
C TYR A 111 -8.69 -8.87 -14.00
N ARG A 112 -8.63 -8.59 -15.32
CA ARG A 112 -8.98 -7.28 -15.87
C ARG A 112 -10.43 -7.31 -16.31
N VAL A 113 -11.12 -6.19 -16.13
CA VAL A 113 -12.46 -6.00 -16.68
C VAL A 113 -12.35 -5.02 -17.85
N THR A 114 -12.76 -5.45 -19.04
CA THR A 114 -12.72 -4.64 -20.27
C THR A 114 -14.13 -4.34 -20.76
N PRO A 115 -14.40 -3.12 -21.26
CA PRO A 115 -15.66 -2.84 -21.94
C PRO A 115 -15.80 -3.82 -23.11
N ARG A 116 -16.95 -4.48 -23.25
CA ARG A 116 -17.23 -5.29 -24.43
C ARG A 116 -17.24 -4.33 -25.62
N PRO A 117 -16.53 -4.64 -26.72
CA PRO A 117 -16.69 -3.91 -27.96
C PRO A 117 -18.19 -3.87 -28.26
N ARG A 118 -18.75 -2.67 -28.50
CA ARG A 118 -20.09 -2.58 -29.05
C ARG A 118 -20.01 -3.21 -30.42
N THR A 119 -20.33 -4.50 -30.52
CA THR A 119 -20.62 -5.10 -31.81
C THR A 119 -21.74 -4.23 -32.38
N PRO A 120 -21.54 -3.58 -33.54
CA PRO A 120 -22.65 -2.89 -34.20
C PRO A 120 -23.79 -3.89 -34.29
N ALA A 121 -25.01 -3.45 -33.98
CA ALA A 121 -26.20 -4.29 -33.92
C ALA A 121 -26.51 -4.85 -35.32
N THR A 122 -25.74 -5.83 -35.77
CA THR A 122 -26.16 -6.74 -36.82
C THR A 122 -27.24 -7.60 -36.20
N SER A 123 -28.40 -7.57 -36.84
CA SER A 123 -29.67 -8.19 -36.44
C SER A 123 -29.49 -9.52 -35.70
N PRO A 124 -30.32 -9.81 -34.68
CA PRO A 124 -30.20 -11.01 -33.86
C PRO A 124 -30.36 -12.26 -34.74
N GLY A 125 -29.23 -12.83 -35.16
CA GLY A 125 -29.17 -14.13 -35.79
C GLY A 125 -29.39 -15.22 -34.74
N PRO A 126 -30.13 -16.30 -35.07
CA PRO A 126 -30.55 -17.32 -34.10
C PRO A 126 -29.43 -18.25 -33.57
N GLU A 127 -28.15 -18.00 -33.88
CA GLU A 127 -27.07 -18.99 -33.68
C GLU A 127 -26.13 -18.77 -32.49
N ASP A 128 -26.17 -17.64 -31.79
CA ASP A 128 -25.13 -17.32 -30.77
C ASP A 128 -25.41 -17.92 -29.37
N ARG A 129 -25.83 -19.19 -29.30
CA ARG A 129 -26.08 -19.94 -28.05
C ARG A 129 -24.82 -20.58 -27.45
N GLY A 130 -23.66 -20.48 -28.09
CA GLY A 130 -22.45 -21.24 -27.71
C GLY A 130 -21.39 -20.51 -26.87
N SER A 131 -21.41 -19.18 -26.77
CA SER A 131 -20.36 -18.44 -26.07
C SER A 131 -20.56 -18.46 -24.55
N ASN A 132 -19.92 -19.42 -23.87
CA ASN A 132 -19.90 -19.61 -22.41
C ASN A 132 -19.15 -18.52 -21.60
N CYS A 133 -18.89 -17.35 -22.17
CA CYS A 133 -18.20 -16.29 -21.44
C CYS A 133 -19.17 -15.59 -20.45
N PRO A 134 -18.88 -15.55 -19.13
CA PRO A 134 -19.73 -14.86 -18.17
C PRO A 134 -19.85 -13.38 -18.53
N THR A 135 -21.08 -12.92 -18.77
CA THR A 135 -21.36 -11.52 -19.15
C THR A 135 -21.83 -10.75 -17.93
N LEU A 136 -21.16 -9.65 -17.60
CA LEU A 136 -21.64 -8.69 -16.59
C LEU A 136 -22.42 -7.60 -17.34
N ILE A 137 -23.76 -7.68 -17.25
CA ILE A 137 -24.65 -6.68 -17.84
C ILE A 137 -24.79 -5.51 -16.85
N THR A 138 -24.34 -4.32 -17.26
CA THR A 138 -24.63 -3.09 -16.49
C THR A 138 -25.96 -2.50 -16.90
N LYS A 139 -26.53 -1.65 -16.04
CA LYS A 139 -27.80 -0.95 -16.29
C LYS A 139 -27.76 -0.07 -17.55
N ASP A 140 -26.57 0.34 -17.99
CA ASP A 140 -26.37 1.20 -19.16
C ASP A 140 -26.19 0.41 -20.48
N GLY A 141 -26.39 -0.92 -20.47
CA GLY A 141 -26.26 -1.77 -21.65
C GLY A 141 -24.82 -1.96 -22.16
N ALA A 142 -23.82 -1.32 -21.53
CA ALA A 142 -22.42 -1.62 -21.76
C ALA A 142 -22.06 -2.95 -21.06
N GLY A 143 -21.99 -4.02 -21.84
CA GLY A 143 -21.50 -5.30 -21.33
C GLY A 143 -20.03 -5.15 -20.91
N TRP A 144 -19.67 -5.62 -19.73
CA TRP A 144 -18.27 -5.78 -19.35
C TRP A 144 -17.88 -7.25 -19.48
N SER A 145 -16.65 -7.49 -19.94
CA SER A 145 -16.07 -8.82 -20.06
C SER A 145 -14.84 -8.94 -19.17
N ILE A 146 -14.67 -10.10 -18.55
CA ILE A 146 -13.47 -10.44 -17.81
C ILE A 146 -12.43 -10.88 -18.84
N GLU A 147 -11.28 -10.21 -18.88
CA GLU A 147 -10.15 -10.63 -19.72
C GLU A 147 -9.67 -12.00 -19.24
N PRO A 148 -9.67 -13.02 -20.11
CA PRO A 148 -9.22 -14.35 -19.71
C PRO A 148 -7.73 -14.30 -19.34
N VAL A 149 -7.37 -15.04 -18.30
CA VAL A 149 -5.96 -15.30 -18.00
C VAL A 149 -5.33 -16.01 -19.21
N PRO A 150 -4.19 -15.54 -19.74
CA PRO A 150 -3.59 -16.17 -20.91
C PRO A 150 -3.26 -17.65 -20.69
N GLN A 151 -3.19 -18.42 -21.78
CA GLN A 151 -2.90 -19.85 -21.71
C GLN A 151 -1.51 -20.12 -21.12
N PRO A 152 -1.33 -21.22 -20.37
CA PRO A 152 -0.05 -21.61 -19.78
C PRO A 152 1.08 -21.68 -20.80
N TRP A 153 2.31 -21.41 -20.36
CA TRP A 153 3.54 -21.52 -21.17
C TRP A 153 3.55 -20.68 -22.46
N THR A 154 2.75 -19.61 -22.51
CA THR A 154 2.77 -18.65 -23.61
C THR A 154 3.52 -17.37 -23.25
N TRP A 155 4.01 -16.65 -24.26
CA TRP A 155 4.56 -15.31 -24.06
C TRP A 155 3.53 -14.34 -23.47
N ALA A 156 2.25 -14.46 -23.87
CA ALA A 156 1.18 -13.66 -23.29
C ALA A 156 1.07 -13.89 -21.77
N LYS A 157 1.18 -15.14 -21.31
CA LYS A 157 1.18 -15.48 -19.88
C LYS A 157 2.43 -14.97 -19.15
N PHE A 158 3.58 -15.01 -19.81
CA PHE A 158 4.83 -14.44 -19.26
C PHE A 158 4.71 -12.93 -19.03
N TRP A 159 4.22 -12.19 -20.02
CA TRP A 159 4.01 -10.74 -19.89
C TRP A 159 2.91 -10.39 -18.89
N TRP A 160 1.86 -11.21 -18.80
CA TRP A 160 0.83 -11.10 -17.78
C TRP A 160 1.42 -11.31 -16.37
N ALA A 161 2.24 -12.34 -16.16
CA ALA A 161 2.88 -12.62 -14.89
C ALA A 161 3.88 -11.52 -14.49
N HIS A 162 4.64 -10.99 -15.44
CA HIS A 162 5.49 -9.83 -15.22
C HIS A 162 4.69 -8.57 -14.87
N SER A 163 3.61 -8.31 -15.59
CA SER A 163 2.73 -7.18 -15.29
C SER A 163 2.14 -7.31 -13.88
N LEU A 164 1.75 -8.51 -13.48
CA LEU A 164 1.21 -8.77 -12.15
C LEU A 164 2.26 -8.55 -11.06
N TRP A 165 3.48 -9.06 -11.26
CA TRP A 165 4.58 -8.90 -10.30
C TRP A 165 4.87 -7.41 -10.06
N TRP A 166 5.03 -6.63 -11.13
CA TRP A 166 5.39 -5.21 -11.02
C TRP A 166 4.20 -4.29 -10.75
N SER A 167 2.97 -4.72 -11.01
CA SER A 167 1.76 -3.94 -10.72
C SER A 167 1.33 -4.12 -9.26
N MET A 168 1.69 -3.14 -8.44
CA MET A 168 1.26 -3.03 -7.05
C MET A 168 -0.26 -2.95 -6.85
N ARG A 169 -0.99 -2.75 -7.94
CA ARG A 169 -2.45 -2.61 -7.97
C ARG A 169 -3.12 -3.84 -8.58
N GLY A 170 -2.34 -4.85 -8.98
CA GLY A 170 -2.83 -6.00 -9.71
C GLY A 170 -3.23 -5.67 -11.14
N ILE A 171 -3.55 -6.71 -11.91
CA ILE A 171 -3.90 -6.59 -13.32
C ILE A 171 -5.20 -5.82 -13.49
N GLY A 172 -5.17 -4.75 -14.29
CA GLY A 172 -6.31 -3.86 -14.46
C GLY A 172 -6.71 -3.11 -13.18
N TRP A 173 -5.77 -2.98 -12.24
CA TRP A 173 -5.98 -2.37 -10.92
C TRP A 173 -7.01 -3.10 -10.04
N ASN A 174 -7.20 -4.40 -10.24
CA ASN A 174 -8.19 -5.20 -9.52
C ASN A 174 -7.94 -5.31 -8.00
N PHE A 175 -6.72 -5.00 -7.52
CA PHE A 175 -6.41 -4.90 -6.09
C PHE A 175 -6.48 -3.46 -5.55
N ALA A 176 -6.60 -2.46 -6.43
CA ALA A 176 -6.65 -1.08 -6.00
C ALA A 176 -8.03 -0.71 -5.44
N PRO A 177 -8.09 0.14 -4.40
CA PRO A 177 -9.31 0.89 -4.13
C PRO A 177 -9.65 1.77 -5.35
N ALA A 178 -10.89 2.25 -5.40
CA ALA A 178 -11.26 3.29 -6.36
C ALA A 178 -10.25 4.45 -6.29
N LEU A 179 -9.46 4.61 -7.36
CA LEU A 179 -8.42 5.64 -7.42
C LEU A 179 -9.06 7.03 -7.32
N PRO A 180 -8.35 8.00 -6.72
CA PRO A 180 -8.72 9.41 -6.81
C PRO A 180 -9.03 9.82 -8.27
N PRO A 181 -10.00 10.70 -8.52
CA PRO A 181 -10.32 11.17 -9.88
C PRO A 181 -9.11 11.75 -10.61
N SER A 182 -8.17 12.36 -9.87
CA SER A 182 -6.92 12.91 -10.42
C SER A 182 -6.03 11.85 -11.09
N PHE A 183 -6.14 10.57 -10.70
CA PHE A 183 -5.34 9.48 -11.26
C PHE A 183 -5.99 8.82 -12.47
N ARG A 184 -7.25 9.15 -12.78
CA ARG A 184 -7.98 8.61 -13.93
C ARG A 184 -7.97 9.56 -15.12
N LYS A 185 -7.16 10.61 -15.04
CA LYS A 185 -6.98 11.61 -16.09
C LYS A 185 -5.60 11.44 -16.73
N PRO A 186 -5.41 11.91 -17.97
CA PRO A 186 -4.08 12.00 -18.55
C PRO A 186 -3.10 12.72 -17.61
N PRO A 187 -1.84 12.26 -17.48
CA PRO A 187 -1.20 11.24 -18.32
C PRO A 187 -1.27 9.80 -17.76
N TYR A 188 -2.20 9.50 -16.84
CA TYR A 188 -2.27 8.20 -16.13
C TYR A 188 -3.45 7.32 -16.56
N SER A 189 -4.25 7.75 -17.53
CA SER A 189 -5.37 6.99 -18.07
C SER A 189 -4.96 6.12 -19.27
N PRO A 190 -5.72 5.07 -19.60
CA PRO A 190 -5.54 4.35 -20.87
C PRO A 190 -5.51 5.31 -22.07
N GLY A 191 -4.65 5.04 -23.05
CA GLY A 191 -4.44 5.91 -24.21
C GLY A 191 -3.64 7.20 -23.94
N SER A 192 -3.15 7.42 -22.73
CA SER A 192 -2.31 8.58 -22.43
C SER A 192 -1.00 8.59 -23.24
N SER A 193 -0.54 9.79 -23.61
CA SER A 193 0.75 9.95 -24.28
C SER A 193 1.91 9.58 -23.35
N ARG A 194 2.80 8.70 -23.82
CA ARG A 194 4.05 8.32 -23.13
C ARG A 194 4.94 9.54 -22.88
N ARG A 195 5.03 10.47 -23.83
CA ARG A 195 5.80 11.71 -23.68
C ARG A 195 5.26 12.58 -22.55
N GLN A 196 3.94 12.77 -22.49
CA GLN A 196 3.31 13.54 -21.40
C GLN A 196 3.53 12.86 -20.05
N PHE A 197 3.45 11.54 -19.99
CA PHE A 197 3.75 10.76 -18.79
C PHE A 197 5.19 10.99 -18.33
N VAL A 198 6.18 10.75 -19.19
CA VAL A 198 7.61 10.91 -18.86
C VAL A 198 7.88 12.33 -18.35
N TYR A 199 7.38 13.36 -19.05
CA TYR A 199 7.55 14.75 -18.62
C TYR A 199 6.94 15.01 -17.23
N ALA A 200 5.69 14.57 -17.01
CA ALA A 200 5.02 14.76 -15.72
C ALA A 200 5.74 14.03 -14.58
N ARG A 201 6.23 12.82 -14.81
CA ARG A 201 6.98 12.03 -13.83
C ARG A 201 8.35 12.61 -13.54
N LEU A 202 9.12 13.02 -14.56
CA LEU A 202 10.43 13.63 -14.37
C LEU A 202 10.34 14.98 -13.65
N ARG A 203 9.33 15.81 -13.96
CA ARG A 203 9.07 17.04 -13.20
C ARG A 203 8.80 16.75 -11.72
N ARG A 204 7.96 15.75 -11.42
CA ARG A 204 7.68 15.32 -10.05
C ARG A 204 8.94 14.79 -9.36
N TYR A 205 9.76 14.01 -10.06
CA TYR A 205 11.02 13.49 -9.54
C TYR A 205 12.00 14.59 -9.18
N ALA A 206 12.18 15.59 -10.05
CA ALA A 206 13.04 16.74 -9.79
C ALA A 206 12.58 17.53 -8.55
N LEU A 207 11.27 17.79 -8.42
CA LEU A 207 10.72 18.44 -7.23
C LEU A 207 10.94 17.62 -5.96
N ASN A 208 10.68 16.30 -6.02
CA ASN A 208 10.92 15.42 -4.89
C ASN A 208 12.41 15.39 -4.50
N TRP A 209 13.32 15.39 -5.48
CA TRP A 209 14.76 15.41 -5.22
C TRP A 209 15.18 16.69 -4.47
N ILE A 210 14.74 17.86 -4.93
CA ILE A 210 15.00 19.15 -4.26
C ILE A 210 14.43 19.14 -2.83
N LEU A 211 13.18 18.69 -2.66
CA LEU A 211 12.55 18.66 -1.34
C LEU A 211 13.20 17.65 -0.40
N THR A 212 13.57 16.46 -0.89
CA THR A 212 14.31 15.47 -0.11
C THR A 212 15.65 16.03 0.33
N ASP A 213 16.36 16.76 -0.54
CA ASP A 213 17.62 17.42 -0.20
C ASP A 213 17.44 18.48 0.89
N LEU A 214 16.37 19.29 0.80
CA LEU A 214 16.01 20.27 1.82
C LEU A 214 15.73 19.60 3.16
N LEU A 215 14.86 18.59 3.18
CA LEU A 215 14.43 17.91 4.39
C LEU A 215 15.58 17.14 5.05
N ARG A 216 16.46 16.53 4.24
CA ARG A 216 17.69 15.91 4.72
C ARG A 216 18.62 16.97 5.32
N SER A 217 18.86 18.08 4.64
CA SER A 217 19.72 19.16 5.14
C SER A 217 19.16 19.77 6.43
N PHE A 218 17.85 19.99 6.50
CA PHE A 218 17.17 20.42 7.72
C PHE A 218 17.37 19.41 8.86
N ALA A 219 17.09 18.13 8.62
CA ALA A 219 17.31 17.08 9.62
C ALA A 219 18.79 17.00 10.04
N ASN A 220 19.70 17.40 9.15
CA ASN A 220 21.12 17.19 9.32
C ASN A 220 21.88 18.35 9.97
N LEU A 221 21.52 19.58 9.62
CA LEU A 221 22.31 20.78 9.87
C LEU A 221 21.59 21.81 10.74
N SER A 222 20.30 21.61 11.01
CA SER A 222 19.53 22.48 11.91
C SER A 222 19.56 21.98 13.36
N SER A 223 18.84 22.67 14.24
CA SER A 223 18.55 22.22 15.62
C SER A 223 17.86 20.85 15.69
N ALA A 224 17.27 20.37 14.60
CA ALA A 224 16.69 19.02 14.52
C ALA A 224 17.74 17.89 14.50
N SER A 225 19.01 18.21 14.22
CA SER A 225 20.13 17.27 14.12
C SER A 225 20.28 16.40 15.38
N ALA A 226 20.14 17.00 16.57
CA ALA A 226 20.23 16.28 17.83
C ALA A 226 19.17 15.19 17.94
N PHE A 227 17.91 15.52 17.63
CA PHE A 227 16.80 14.55 17.61
C PHE A 227 17.06 13.44 16.60
N TYR A 228 17.27 13.78 15.32
CA TYR A 228 17.44 12.79 14.25
C TYR A 228 18.69 11.91 14.37
N SER A 229 19.68 12.31 15.17
CA SER A 229 20.85 11.48 15.45
C SER A 229 20.49 10.13 16.08
N GLY A 230 19.43 10.09 16.89
CA GLY A 230 19.01 8.90 17.64
C GLY A 230 20.11 8.31 18.53
N LYS A 231 21.14 9.08 18.88
CA LYS A 231 22.26 8.64 19.73
C LYS A 231 21.85 8.66 21.21
N PRO A 232 22.54 7.90 22.09
CA PRO A 232 22.33 8.04 23.53
C PRO A 232 22.43 9.51 23.97
N GLY A 233 21.44 9.99 24.72
CA GLY A 233 21.34 11.39 25.15
C GLY A 233 20.63 12.34 24.16
N ALA A 234 20.25 11.88 22.96
CA ALA A 234 19.43 12.67 22.05
C ALA A 234 18.02 12.95 22.65
N PRO A 235 17.42 14.11 22.36
CA PRO A 235 16.03 14.39 22.74
C PRO A 235 15.09 13.31 22.21
N THR A 236 14.14 12.89 23.03
CA THR A 236 13.05 12.01 22.63
C THR A 236 11.90 12.83 22.05
N TYR A 237 10.95 12.16 21.40
CA TYR A 237 9.76 12.84 20.88
C TYR A 237 8.93 13.53 21.97
N ALA A 238 8.99 13.02 23.20
CA ALA A 238 8.32 13.60 24.36
C ALA A 238 8.95 14.94 24.77
N ASP A 239 10.25 15.13 24.55
CA ASP A 239 11.00 16.33 24.91
C ASP A 239 10.78 17.50 23.94
N LEU A 240 10.18 17.22 22.78
CA LEU A 240 9.90 18.21 21.75
C LEU A 240 8.66 19.05 22.07
N THR A 241 8.73 20.34 21.73
CA THR A 241 7.55 21.22 21.68
C THR A 241 6.56 20.74 20.62
N GLN A 242 5.28 21.14 20.73
CA GLN A 242 4.26 20.73 19.76
C GLN A 242 4.58 21.17 18.32
N LEU A 243 5.18 22.35 18.15
CA LEU A 243 5.65 22.83 16.84
C LEU A 243 6.76 21.94 16.27
N GLN A 244 7.76 21.60 17.09
CA GLN A 244 8.84 20.69 16.68
C GLN A 244 8.30 19.31 16.32
N ARG A 245 7.39 18.75 17.12
CA ARG A 245 6.71 17.47 16.81
C ARG A 245 6.02 17.52 15.44
N GLY A 246 5.31 18.60 15.13
CA GLY A 246 4.68 18.81 13.83
C GLY A 246 5.68 18.86 12.67
N ILE A 247 6.72 19.70 12.79
CA ILE A 247 7.75 19.88 11.75
C ILE A 247 8.54 18.58 11.54
N TYR A 248 9.00 17.94 12.62
CA TYR A 248 9.86 16.76 12.54
C TYR A 248 9.09 15.53 12.02
N SER A 249 7.83 15.37 12.43
CA SER A 249 6.97 14.33 11.86
C SER A 249 6.69 14.57 10.38
N THR A 250 6.45 15.82 9.98
CA THR A 250 6.24 16.19 8.58
C THR A 250 7.48 15.93 7.73
N CYS A 251 8.66 16.29 8.24
CA CYS A 251 9.93 15.99 7.59
C CYS A 251 10.12 14.47 7.38
N MET A 252 9.87 13.67 8.41
CA MET A 252 9.98 12.21 8.31
C MET A 252 8.99 11.61 7.30
N VAL A 253 7.71 11.95 7.39
CA VAL A 253 6.67 11.36 6.52
C VAL A 253 6.88 11.75 5.06
N LEU A 254 7.32 12.98 4.78
CA LEU A 254 7.66 13.43 3.43
C LEU A 254 8.90 12.73 2.90
N ARG A 255 9.93 12.51 3.72
CA ARG A 255 11.11 11.74 3.32
C ARG A 255 10.76 10.30 2.96
N ILE A 256 9.93 9.63 3.75
CA ILE A 256 9.44 8.28 3.44
C ILE A 256 8.65 8.29 2.12
N ALA A 257 7.71 9.23 1.96
CA ALA A 257 6.93 9.33 0.74
C ALA A 257 7.79 9.58 -0.51
N PHE A 258 8.78 10.49 -0.41
CA PHE A 258 9.69 10.78 -1.51
C PHE A 258 10.68 9.65 -1.77
N GLY A 259 11.11 8.90 -0.74
CA GLY A 259 11.92 7.69 -0.89
C GLY A 259 11.21 6.63 -1.72
N MET A 260 9.91 6.43 -1.51
CA MET A 260 9.09 5.52 -2.31
C MET A 260 8.89 6.04 -3.75
N ASP A 261 8.65 7.34 -3.92
CA ASP A 261 8.59 7.95 -5.25
C ASP A 261 9.93 7.84 -6.00
N ARG A 262 11.07 7.86 -5.29
CA ARG A 262 12.43 7.79 -5.86
C ARG A 262 12.70 6.46 -6.57
N THR A 263 12.04 5.38 -6.16
CA THR A 263 12.13 4.08 -6.84
C THR A 263 11.02 3.91 -7.87
N HIS A 264 9.78 4.30 -7.54
CA HIS A 264 8.61 4.13 -8.41
C HIS A 264 8.67 4.98 -9.68
N ILE A 265 9.13 6.24 -9.59
CA ILE A 265 9.18 7.14 -10.74
C ILE A 265 10.20 6.64 -11.78
N PRO A 266 11.50 6.46 -11.47
CA PRO A 266 12.47 6.11 -12.49
C PRO A 266 12.15 4.77 -13.14
N PHE A 267 11.73 3.78 -12.35
CA PHE A 267 11.38 2.47 -12.88
C PHE A 267 10.17 2.54 -13.81
N GLY A 268 9.11 3.29 -13.44
CA GLY A 268 7.98 3.53 -14.33
C GLY A 268 8.34 4.29 -15.61
N VAL A 269 9.23 5.29 -15.53
CA VAL A 269 9.74 6.00 -16.71
C VAL A 269 10.51 5.07 -17.64
N VAL A 270 11.38 4.22 -17.09
CA VAL A 270 12.14 3.22 -17.86
C VAL A 270 11.19 2.26 -18.56
N MET A 271 10.26 1.64 -17.82
CA MET A 271 9.34 0.64 -18.38
C MET A 271 8.41 1.21 -19.45
N VAL A 272 7.88 2.42 -19.24
CA VAL A 272 7.02 3.09 -20.24
C VAL A 272 7.80 3.52 -21.48
N THR A 273 9.05 3.95 -21.31
CA THR A 273 9.93 4.35 -22.43
C THR A 273 10.33 3.13 -23.26
N LEU A 274 10.79 2.06 -22.61
CA LEU A 274 11.08 0.78 -23.27
C LEU A 274 9.85 0.24 -23.99
N GLY A 275 8.69 0.30 -23.34
CA GLY A 275 7.40 -0.02 -23.94
C GLY A 275 7.12 0.74 -25.22
N GLY A 276 7.36 2.06 -25.20
CA GLY A 276 7.22 2.91 -26.39
C GLY A 276 8.20 2.56 -27.52
N ILE A 277 9.46 2.26 -27.20
CA ILE A 277 10.49 1.87 -28.18
C ILE A 277 10.15 0.52 -28.82
N MET A 278 9.70 -0.43 -28.01
CA MET A 278 9.42 -1.81 -28.45
C MET A 278 7.99 -2.00 -29.00
N GLY A 279 7.14 -0.97 -28.94
CA GLY A 279 5.73 -1.08 -29.31
C GLY A 279 4.88 -1.94 -28.36
N TRP A 280 5.30 -2.11 -27.11
CA TRP A 280 4.59 -2.89 -26.11
C TRP A 280 3.53 -2.07 -25.39
N GLU A 281 2.29 -2.56 -25.41
CA GLU A 281 1.12 -1.96 -24.76
C GLU A 281 0.64 -2.76 -23.53
N THR A 282 1.55 -3.54 -22.92
CA THR A 282 1.25 -4.21 -21.65
C THR A 282 1.03 -3.17 -20.54
N GLU A 283 0.39 -3.57 -19.45
CA GLU A 283 0.18 -2.70 -18.29
C GLU A 283 1.51 -2.16 -17.76
N LEU A 284 2.51 -3.02 -17.64
CA LEU A 284 3.87 -2.66 -17.23
C LEU A 284 4.50 -1.58 -18.13
N CYS A 285 4.20 -1.63 -19.42
CA CYS A 285 4.83 -0.79 -20.45
C CYS A 285 3.99 0.44 -20.84
N SER A 286 2.89 0.68 -20.14
CA SER A 286 1.94 1.74 -20.44
C SER A 286 1.88 2.79 -19.33
N PRO A 287 1.65 4.08 -19.64
CA PRO A 287 1.54 5.14 -18.64
C PRO A 287 0.55 4.85 -17.49
N TRP A 288 -0.56 4.20 -17.83
CA TRP A 288 -1.60 3.85 -16.87
C TRP A 288 -1.23 2.70 -15.94
N GLY A 289 -0.20 1.90 -16.24
CA GLY A 289 0.34 0.93 -15.26
C GLY A 289 1.07 1.60 -14.09
N TRP A 290 1.46 2.86 -14.26
CA TRP A 290 2.27 3.62 -13.31
C TRP A 290 1.60 4.88 -12.72
N PRO A 291 0.37 4.81 -12.17
CA PRO A 291 -0.22 5.98 -11.53
C PRO A 291 0.61 6.43 -10.31
N PRO A 292 0.50 7.70 -9.90
CA PRO A 292 1.16 8.21 -8.70
C PRO A 292 0.83 7.35 -7.46
N LEU A 293 1.80 7.22 -6.55
CA LEU A 293 1.62 6.43 -5.32
C LEU A 293 0.76 7.16 -4.29
N PHE A 294 0.97 8.47 -4.18
CA PHE A 294 0.35 9.33 -3.18
C PHE A 294 -0.62 10.28 -3.85
N ALA A 295 -1.82 10.44 -3.26
CA ALA A 295 -2.77 11.44 -3.74
C ALA A 295 -2.24 12.86 -3.46
N PRO A 296 -2.57 13.84 -4.30
CA PRO A 296 -2.22 15.22 -4.03
C PRO A 296 -2.93 15.71 -2.75
N LEU A 297 -2.31 16.64 -2.02
CA LEU A 297 -2.90 17.24 -0.81
C LEU A 297 -4.28 17.87 -1.09
N SER A 298 -4.50 18.37 -2.32
CA SER A 298 -5.80 18.86 -2.75
C SER A 298 -6.91 17.80 -2.67
N ASP A 299 -6.59 16.53 -2.94
CA ASP A 299 -7.56 15.44 -2.85
C ASP A 299 -7.82 15.04 -1.39
N THR A 300 -6.82 15.16 -0.52
CA THR A 300 -6.98 15.05 0.94
C THR A 300 -7.87 16.16 1.48
N TRP A 301 -7.65 17.41 1.06
CA TRP A 301 -8.46 18.56 1.47
C TRP A 301 -9.91 18.45 1.00
N LYS A 302 -10.15 18.07 -0.27
CA LYS A 302 -11.51 17.93 -0.82
C LYS A 302 -12.33 16.87 -0.09
N HIS A 303 -11.66 15.85 0.46
CA HIS A 303 -12.30 14.72 1.10
C HIS A 303 -11.50 14.20 2.29
N PRO A 304 -11.50 14.93 3.40
CA PRO A 304 -10.64 14.58 4.51
C PRO A 304 -11.20 13.41 5.34
N GLY A 305 -10.29 12.73 6.04
CA GLY A 305 -10.59 11.63 6.93
C GLY A 305 -9.51 10.56 6.94
N LEU A 306 -9.29 9.94 8.11
CA LEU A 306 -8.34 8.85 8.33
C LEU A 306 -8.62 7.66 7.42
N SER A 307 -9.90 7.32 7.26
CA SER A 307 -10.32 6.23 6.38
C SER A 307 -9.80 6.45 4.96
N ARG A 308 -9.98 7.66 4.41
CA ARG A 308 -9.52 7.99 3.05
C ARG A 308 -8.01 8.15 2.99
N MET A 309 -7.36 8.67 4.04
CA MET A 309 -5.91 8.75 4.10
C MET A 309 -5.30 7.38 3.85
N TRP A 310 -5.64 6.39 4.68
CA TRP A 310 -5.12 5.04 4.56
C TRP A 310 -5.65 4.29 3.34
N SER A 311 -6.89 4.57 2.91
CA SER A 311 -7.52 3.82 1.84
C SER A 311 -7.33 4.40 0.44
N ARG A 312 -6.83 5.62 0.26
CA ARG A 312 -6.70 6.21 -1.09
C ARG A 312 -5.51 7.14 -1.25
N ASN A 313 -5.12 7.84 -0.18
CA ASN A 313 -4.17 8.95 -0.32
C ASN A 313 -2.74 8.56 0.04
N TRP A 314 -2.56 7.69 1.03
CA TRP A 314 -1.28 7.05 1.35
C TRP A 314 -1.02 5.89 0.39
N HIS A 315 0.25 5.54 0.16
CA HIS A 315 0.65 4.57 -0.87
C HIS A 315 -0.15 3.25 -0.83
N GLN A 316 -0.22 2.54 -1.96
CA GLN A 316 -1.02 1.31 -2.09
C GLN A 316 -0.20 0.01 -2.18
N TYR A 317 1.15 0.07 -2.09
CA TYR A 317 2.05 -1.10 -2.20
C TYR A 317 1.61 -2.32 -1.39
N PHE A 318 1.43 -2.15 -0.09
CA PHE A 318 1.18 -3.26 0.82
C PHE A 318 -0.29 -3.66 0.90
N ARG A 319 -1.19 -2.92 0.26
CA ARG A 319 -2.62 -3.13 0.47
C ARG A 319 -3.13 -4.50 0.04
N PRO A 320 -2.76 -5.06 -1.12
CA PRO A 320 -3.36 -6.31 -1.60
C PRO A 320 -3.18 -7.44 -0.59
N TRP A 321 -1.95 -7.64 -0.11
CA TRP A 321 -1.66 -8.67 0.87
C TRP A 321 -2.27 -8.34 2.24
N LEU A 322 -2.18 -7.08 2.70
CA LEU A 322 -2.78 -6.68 3.97
C LEU A 322 -4.28 -6.95 4.01
N TRP A 323 -4.99 -6.67 2.92
CA TRP A 323 -6.40 -7.00 2.74
C TRP A 323 -6.63 -8.51 2.76
N LYS A 324 -5.95 -9.26 1.90
CA LYS A 324 -6.13 -10.69 1.75
C LYS A 324 -5.80 -11.46 3.03
N PHE A 325 -4.68 -11.19 3.67
CA PHE A 325 -4.25 -11.85 4.90
C PHE A 325 -4.97 -11.33 6.14
N GLY A 326 -5.00 -10.00 6.34
CA GLY A 326 -5.59 -9.41 7.55
C GLY A 326 -7.11 -9.49 7.55
N TRP A 327 -7.75 -9.14 6.44
CA TRP A 327 -9.21 -9.05 6.38
C TRP A 327 -9.86 -10.39 6.05
N ILE A 328 -9.46 -11.02 4.94
CA ILE A 328 -10.11 -12.25 4.45
C ILE A 328 -9.62 -13.46 5.26
N PHE A 329 -8.31 -13.70 5.31
CA PHE A 329 -7.79 -14.90 5.96
C PHE A 329 -7.97 -14.86 7.48
N LEU A 330 -7.35 -13.90 8.19
CA LEU A 330 -7.47 -13.81 9.64
C LEU A 330 -8.89 -13.46 10.06
N GLY A 331 -9.46 -12.40 9.48
CA GLY A 331 -10.79 -11.93 9.85
C GLY A 331 -11.93 -12.92 9.55
N GLU A 332 -12.05 -13.39 8.31
CA GLU A 332 -13.21 -14.18 7.89
C GLU A 332 -12.98 -15.69 8.02
N LYS A 333 -11.78 -16.20 7.72
CA LYS A 333 -11.53 -17.65 7.76
C LYS A 333 -11.13 -18.14 9.16
N VAL A 334 -10.17 -17.48 9.81
CA VAL A 334 -9.65 -17.89 11.13
C VAL A 334 -10.59 -17.48 12.25
N LEU A 335 -10.93 -16.19 12.33
CA LEU A 335 -11.80 -15.63 13.39
C LEU A 335 -13.30 -15.82 13.10
N ARG A 336 -13.66 -16.35 11.93
CA ARG A 336 -15.05 -16.60 11.50
C ARG A 336 -15.95 -15.36 11.58
N LEU A 337 -15.38 -14.17 11.41
CA LEU A 337 -16.15 -12.94 11.45
C LEU A 337 -17.03 -12.80 10.20
N PRO A 338 -18.24 -12.21 10.29
CA PRO A 338 -19.15 -12.04 9.15
C PRO A 338 -18.47 -11.35 7.97
N ARG A 339 -18.78 -11.77 6.73
CA ARG A 339 -18.26 -11.11 5.53
C ARG A 339 -18.69 -9.64 5.49
N SER A 340 -17.77 -8.78 5.06
CA SER A 340 -17.99 -7.34 4.98
C SER A 340 -18.27 -6.93 3.54
N GLY A 341 -19.35 -6.18 3.29
CA GLY A 341 -19.73 -5.71 1.95
C GLY A 341 -21.20 -5.97 1.62
N PHE A 342 -21.71 -5.40 0.53
CA PHE A 342 -23.11 -5.57 0.08
C PHE A 342 -23.39 -6.95 -0.57
N ASP A 343 -22.37 -7.79 -0.78
CA ASP A 343 -22.54 -9.18 -1.25
C ASP A 343 -22.81 -10.16 -0.10
N ILE A 344 -23.89 -9.93 0.65
CA ILE A 344 -24.41 -10.90 1.63
C ILE A 344 -25.18 -12.04 0.93
N LYS A 345 -25.35 -12.02 -0.39
CA LYS A 345 -26.15 -13.03 -1.13
C LYS A 345 -25.47 -13.69 -2.33
N GLY A 346 -24.14 -13.73 -2.39
CA GLY A 346 -23.46 -14.50 -3.42
C GLY A 346 -22.09 -15.01 -2.99
N PRO A 347 -21.65 -16.18 -3.49
CA PRO A 347 -20.22 -16.46 -3.50
C PRO A 347 -19.51 -15.31 -4.24
N PRO A 348 -18.25 -14.98 -3.88
CA PRO A 348 -17.46 -14.06 -4.71
C PRO A 348 -17.48 -14.58 -6.15
N PRO A 349 -17.48 -13.71 -7.18
CA PRO A 349 -17.65 -14.09 -8.59
C PRO A 349 -16.54 -14.98 -9.18
N PHE A 350 -15.71 -15.60 -8.34
CA PHE A 350 -14.66 -16.51 -8.74
C PHE A 350 -15.17 -17.95 -8.68
N LEU A 351 -15.37 -18.50 -9.87
CA LEU A 351 -15.40 -19.93 -10.15
C LEU A 351 -16.67 -20.67 -9.68
N VAL A 352 -17.68 -20.67 -10.54
CA VAL A 352 -18.08 -21.98 -11.07
C VAL A 352 -18.07 -21.95 -12.59
N ALA A 353 -16.90 -22.24 -13.17
CA ALA A 353 -16.86 -22.82 -14.51
C ALA A 353 -17.39 -24.25 -14.35
N GLY A 354 -18.71 -24.45 -14.49
CA GLY A 354 -19.30 -25.80 -14.47
C GLY A 354 -20.68 -25.94 -13.83
N THR A 355 -21.23 -24.93 -13.15
CA THR A 355 -22.63 -24.96 -12.72
C THR A 355 -23.36 -23.76 -13.27
N ALA A 356 -24.55 -24.01 -13.82
CA ALA A 356 -25.48 -22.98 -14.22
C ALA A 356 -25.92 -22.20 -12.97
N VAL A 357 -25.12 -21.21 -12.57
CA VAL A 357 -25.54 -20.23 -11.56
C VAL A 357 -26.48 -19.26 -12.25
N ASP A 358 -27.68 -19.14 -11.70
CA ASP A 358 -28.76 -18.28 -12.18
C ASP A 358 -28.26 -16.88 -12.54
N ARG A 359 -28.44 -16.50 -13.81
CA ARG A 359 -27.97 -15.24 -14.42
C ARG A 359 -28.57 -13.96 -13.79
N ALA A 360 -29.51 -14.07 -12.86
CA ALA A 360 -30.33 -12.96 -12.39
C ALA A 360 -29.76 -12.15 -11.21
N SER A 361 -28.61 -12.53 -10.62
CA SER A 361 -28.14 -11.93 -9.34
C SER A 361 -26.86 -11.11 -9.38
N LEU A 362 -26.17 -10.99 -10.52
CA LEU A 362 -24.92 -10.24 -10.65
C LEU A 362 -25.14 -8.81 -11.14
N SER A 363 -25.91 -8.01 -10.40
CA SER A 363 -25.93 -6.56 -10.61
C SER A 363 -24.69 -5.94 -9.97
N VAL A 364 -23.68 -5.58 -10.76
CA VAL A 364 -22.58 -4.75 -10.27
C VAL A 364 -23.16 -3.37 -9.93
N PRO A 365 -23.08 -2.88 -8.67
CA PRO A 365 -23.55 -1.55 -8.35
C PRO A 365 -22.67 -0.53 -9.09
N GLN A 366 -23.26 0.13 -10.07
CA GLN A 366 -22.68 1.30 -10.70
C GLN A 366 -22.62 2.41 -9.65
N SER A 367 -21.41 2.71 -9.16
CA SER A 367 -21.19 3.88 -8.31
C SER A 367 -20.77 5.05 -9.19
N ASP A 368 -21.62 6.07 -9.29
CA ASP A 368 -21.24 7.36 -9.86
C ASP A 368 -19.99 7.94 -9.16
N PRO A 369 -19.10 8.66 -9.86
CA PRO A 369 -17.80 9.03 -9.35
C PRO A 369 -17.80 10.23 -8.39
N ASP A 370 -18.89 11.00 -8.31
CA ASP A 370 -18.83 12.39 -7.82
C ASP A 370 -19.40 12.67 -6.44
N THR A 371 -20.08 11.72 -5.79
CA THR A 371 -20.66 11.98 -4.47
C THR A 371 -19.93 11.25 -3.34
N SER A 372 -19.68 12.01 -2.29
CA SER A 372 -18.92 11.65 -1.09
C SER A 372 -19.26 10.26 -0.54
N GLY A 373 -18.28 9.36 -0.58
CA GLY A 373 -18.29 8.15 0.22
C GLY A 373 -19.24 7.05 -0.26
N ARG A 374 -19.11 6.62 -1.52
CA ARG A 374 -19.45 5.25 -1.92
C ARG A 374 -18.25 4.68 -2.67
N VAL A 375 -17.79 3.51 -2.25
CA VAL A 375 -16.59 2.86 -2.79
C VAL A 375 -16.96 1.47 -3.23
N SER A 376 -16.25 0.97 -4.26
CA SER A 376 -16.22 -0.40 -4.77
C SER A 376 -16.53 -1.48 -3.72
N PRO A 377 -17.15 -2.63 -4.10
CA PRO A 377 -17.44 -3.77 -3.23
C PRO A 377 -16.26 -4.23 -2.33
N ALA A 378 -15.02 -3.87 -2.68
CA ALA A 378 -13.80 -4.17 -1.93
C ALA A 378 -13.43 -3.13 -0.83
N HIS A 379 -14.30 -2.19 -0.46
CA HIS A 379 -13.99 -1.25 0.61
C HIS A 379 -14.42 -1.77 1.99
N PRO A 380 -13.46 -2.02 2.93
CA PRO A 380 -13.77 -2.54 4.26
C PRO A 380 -14.71 -1.72 5.11
N LEU A 381 -14.80 -0.42 4.82
CA LEU A 381 -15.49 0.53 5.67
C LEU A 381 -16.80 0.94 4.97
N PRO A 382 -17.96 0.68 5.59
CA PRO A 382 -19.25 1.11 5.06
C PRO A 382 -19.28 2.63 5.05
N THR A 383 -19.38 3.23 3.87
CA THR A 383 -19.47 4.68 3.74
C THR A 383 -20.92 5.17 3.56
N THR A 384 -21.85 4.24 3.29
CA THR A 384 -23.30 4.45 3.36
C THR A 384 -23.83 4.21 4.77
N PRO A 385 -24.75 5.06 5.26
CA PRO A 385 -25.53 4.79 6.46
C PRO A 385 -26.56 3.69 6.16
N SER A 386 -26.10 2.46 5.90
CA SER A 386 -27.01 1.33 6.07
C SER A 386 -27.05 1.04 7.57
N ARG A 387 -28.24 0.68 8.08
CA ARG A 387 -28.40 0.09 9.42
C ARG A 387 -27.68 -1.26 9.44
N GLN A 388 -26.36 -1.26 9.37
CA GLN A 388 -25.59 -2.45 9.62
C GLN A 388 -25.81 -2.85 11.07
N PRO A 389 -26.10 -4.13 11.35
CA PRO A 389 -26.14 -4.64 12.71
C PRO A 389 -24.87 -4.26 13.47
N GLY A 390 -24.97 -3.99 14.77
CA GLY A 390 -23.82 -3.64 15.61
C GLY A 390 -22.70 -4.68 15.53
N SER A 391 -23.05 -5.96 15.37
CA SER A 391 -22.12 -7.07 15.16
C SER A 391 -21.25 -6.92 13.91
N VAL A 392 -21.79 -6.39 12.81
CA VAL A 392 -21.03 -6.15 11.57
C VAL A 392 -20.04 -4.99 11.75
N ARG A 393 -20.41 -3.96 12.50
CA ARG A 393 -19.50 -2.83 12.79
C ARG A 393 -18.32 -3.28 13.65
N LEU A 394 -18.60 -4.05 14.71
CA LEU A 394 -17.57 -4.62 15.56
C LEU A 394 -16.65 -5.57 14.78
N SER A 395 -17.24 -6.43 13.93
CA SER A 395 -16.50 -7.29 13.02
C SER A 395 -15.53 -6.49 12.13
N ASN A 396 -16.01 -5.44 11.47
CA ASN A 396 -15.17 -4.59 10.61
C ASN A 396 -14.04 -3.90 11.40
N LEU A 397 -14.30 -3.52 12.65
CA LEU A 397 -13.27 -2.95 13.53
C LEU A 397 -12.20 -4.00 13.86
N ILE A 398 -12.59 -5.21 14.27
CA ILE A 398 -11.64 -6.30 14.57
C ILE A 398 -10.79 -6.64 13.34
N LYS A 399 -11.42 -6.78 12.16
CA LYS A 399 -10.68 -7.02 10.91
C LYS A 399 -9.72 -5.87 10.57
N SER A 400 -10.14 -4.63 10.80
CA SER A 400 -9.26 -3.46 10.64
C SER A 400 -8.06 -3.54 11.58
N VAL A 401 -8.26 -3.95 12.83
CA VAL A 401 -7.16 -4.16 13.79
C VAL A 401 -6.21 -5.24 13.30
N CYS A 402 -6.69 -6.37 12.76
CA CYS A 402 -5.83 -7.40 12.16
C CYS A 402 -4.98 -6.83 11.01
N VAL A 403 -5.60 -6.08 10.08
CA VAL A 403 -4.92 -5.45 8.95
C VAL A 403 -3.83 -4.49 9.42
N PHE A 404 -4.15 -3.58 10.35
CA PHE A 404 -3.18 -2.60 10.83
C PHE A 404 -2.11 -3.21 11.74
N ALA A 405 -2.41 -4.27 12.49
CA ALA A 405 -1.41 -5.01 13.24
C ALA A 405 -0.38 -5.67 12.31
N LEU A 406 -0.83 -6.26 11.19
CA LEU A 406 0.09 -6.77 10.15
C LEU A 406 0.93 -5.66 9.53
N THR A 407 0.35 -4.47 9.33
CA THR A 407 1.12 -3.28 8.90
C THR A 407 2.18 -2.90 9.94
N GLY A 408 1.84 -2.91 11.24
CA GLY A 408 2.81 -2.66 12.31
C GLY A 408 3.95 -3.66 12.30
N TRP A 409 3.62 -4.95 12.26
CA TRP A 409 4.59 -6.04 12.20
C TRP A 409 5.57 -5.88 11.04
N ILE A 410 5.09 -5.57 9.83
CA ILE A 410 5.98 -5.44 8.67
C ILE A 410 6.91 -4.23 8.78
N HIS A 411 6.54 -3.16 9.50
CA HIS A 411 7.39 -1.99 9.74
C HIS A 411 8.37 -2.19 10.91
N ASP A 412 7.99 -3.03 11.88
CA ASP A 412 8.82 -3.38 13.04
C ASP A 412 9.87 -4.45 12.73
N TYR A 413 9.58 -5.36 11.80
CA TYR A 413 10.54 -6.35 11.33
C TYR A 413 11.89 -5.74 10.85
N PRO A 414 11.91 -4.76 9.91
CA PRO A 414 13.16 -4.11 9.51
C PRO A 414 13.81 -3.29 10.64
N LEU A 415 13.03 -2.78 11.59
CA LEU A 415 13.57 -2.09 12.76
C LEU A 415 14.32 -3.05 13.70
N TYR A 416 13.79 -4.25 13.90
CA TYR A 416 14.47 -5.31 14.65
C TYR A 416 15.86 -5.63 14.07
N PHE A 417 15.98 -5.71 12.74
CA PHE A 417 17.29 -5.90 12.09
C PHE A 417 18.19 -4.67 12.22
N LEU A 418 17.63 -3.47 12.08
CA LEU A 418 18.38 -2.24 12.23
C LEU A 418 19.00 -2.12 13.64
N MET A 419 18.29 -2.58 14.68
CA MET A 419 18.77 -2.60 16.06
C MET A 419 20.04 -3.44 16.23
N HIS A 420 20.17 -4.56 15.53
CA HIS A 420 21.40 -5.37 15.56
C HIS A 420 22.61 -4.62 14.99
N HIS A 421 22.39 -3.59 14.17
CA HIS A 421 23.44 -2.75 13.61
C HIS A 421 23.71 -1.49 14.43
N THR A 422 22.70 -0.93 15.08
CA THR A 422 22.78 0.38 15.74
C THR A 422 22.89 0.29 17.26
N MET A 423 22.62 -0.86 17.87
CA MET A 423 22.59 -1.02 19.33
C MET A 423 23.50 -2.17 19.79
N PRO A 424 24.18 -2.03 20.95
CA PRO A 424 24.90 -3.14 21.56
C PRO A 424 23.96 -4.33 21.84
N ARG A 425 24.50 -5.55 21.72
CA ARG A 425 23.72 -6.75 22.05
C ARG A 425 23.32 -6.76 23.52
N GLY A 426 22.07 -7.18 23.78
CA GLY A 426 21.51 -7.25 25.12
C GLY A 426 21.06 -5.89 25.68
N SER A 427 21.30 -4.77 24.99
CA SER A 427 20.89 -3.44 25.49
C SER A 427 19.43 -3.06 25.16
N TRP A 428 18.66 -3.98 24.59
CA TRP A 428 17.33 -3.71 24.04
C TRP A 428 16.35 -4.83 24.40
N SER A 429 15.06 -4.47 24.50
CA SER A 429 13.97 -5.37 24.87
C SER A 429 13.04 -5.65 23.69
N TRP A 430 12.14 -6.62 23.82
CA TRP A 430 11.15 -6.91 22.78
C TRP A 430 10.22 -5.72 22.49
N THR A 431 9.97 -4.87 23.48
CA THR A 431 9.18 -3.64 23.30
C THR A 431 9.87 -2.62 22.39
N ASP A 432 11.21 -2.61 22.34
CA ASP A 432 11.95 -1.77 21.39
C ASP A 432 11.85 -2.34 19.97
N ALA A 433 11.68 -3.66 19.82
CA ALA A 433 11.50 -4.34 18.54
C ALA A 433 10.10 -4.15 17.92
N ILE A 434 9.10 -3.71 18.69
CA ILE A 434 7.72 -3.50 18.21
C ILE A 434 7.25 -2.04 18.31
N GLN A 435 8.17 -1.10 18.10
CA GLN A 435 7.93 0.29 18.46
C GLN A 435 6.92 1.01 17.54
N THR A 436 6.78 0.60 16.28
CA THR A 436 5.84 1.21 15.33
C THR A 436 4.46 0.57 15.35
N THR A 437 4.31 -0.67 15.82
CA THR A 437 3.01 -1.36 15.90
C THR A 437 1.92 -0.56 16.63
N PRO A 438 2.17 0.10 17.78
CA PRO A 438 1.16 0.94 18.43
C PRO A 438 0.60 2.06 17.54
N PHE A 439 1.45 2.67 16.69
CA PHE A 439 0.99 3.65 15.71
C PHE A 439 -0.07 3.04 14.79
N PHE A 440 0.20 1.87 14.21
CA PHE A 440 -0.75 1.26 13.27
C PHE A 440 -2.00 0.72 13.97
N VAL A 441 -1.85 0.00 15.09
CA VAL A 441 -2.98 -0.60 15.83
C VAL A 441 -3.95 0.46 16.36
N SER A 442 -3.49 1.69 16.60
CA SER A 442 -4.37 2.79 16.98
C SER A 442 -5.27 3.30 15.82
N GLN A 443 -4.86 3.17 14.55
CA GLN A 443 -5.57 3.79 13.42
C GLN A 443 -7.02 3.31 13.24
N PRO A 444 -7.37 2.01 13.37
CA PRO A 444 -8.75 1.54 13.34
C PRO A 444 -9.67 2.25 14.35
N PHE A 445 -9.18 2.59 15.53
CA PHE A 445 -9.98 3.28 16.55
C PHE A 445 -10.27 4.72 16.15
N GLY A 446 -9.29 5.43 15.60
CA GLY A 446 -9.50 6.77 15.03
C GLY A 446 -10.49 6.75 13.88
N ILE A 447 -10.41 5.74 13.01
CA ILE A 447 -11.36 5.53 11.91
C ILE A 447 -12.78 5.24 12.44
N ALA A 448 -12.91 4.41 13.47
CA ALA A 448 -14.19 4.07 14.07
C ALA A 448 -14.84 5.29 14.74
N LEU A 449 -14.06 6.08 15.48
CA LEU A 449 -14.51 7.33 16.10
C LEU A 449 -14.95 8.34 15.03
N GLU A 450 -14.13 8.54 13.99
CA GLU A 450 -14.49 9.39 12.85
C GLU A 450 -15.82 8.95 12.21
N SER A 451 -15.99 7.64 12.01
CA SER A 451 -17.19 7.06 11.40
C SER A 451 -18.43 7.25 12.29
N ALA A 452 -18.28 7.14 13.62
CA ALA A 452 -19.35 7.38 14.58
C ALA A 452 -19.79 8.85 14.56
N VAL A 453 -18.83 9.79 14.63
CA VAL A 453 -19.10 11.24 14.57
C VAL A 453 -19.77 11.62 13.24
N LYS A 454 -19.23 11.16 12.10
CA LYS A 454 -19.84 11.40 10.78
C LYS A 454 -21.25 10.83 10.70
N SER A 455 -21.51 9.66 11.28
CA SER A 455 -22.84 9.04 11.29
C SER A 455 -23.83 9.83 12.14
N ALA A 456 -23.42 10.26 13.33
CA ALA A 456 -24.24 11.09 14.22
C ALA A 456 -24.57 12.44 13.56
N TRP A 457 -23.56 13.11 12.99
CA TRP A 457 -23.72 14.37 12.29
C TRP A 457 -24.67 14.26 11.08
N ARG A 458 -24.50 13.24 10.23
CA ARG A 458 -25.41 12.99 9.11
C ARG A 458 -26.84 12.71 9.58
N GLY A 459 -27.01 11.92 10.64
CA GLY A 459 -28.32 11.66 11.25
C GLY A 459 -28.98 12.95 11.77
N TRP A 460 -28.19 13.81 12.41
CA TRP A 460 -28.64 15.12 12.85
C TRP A 460 -29.04 16.02 11.67
N LYS A 461 -28.22 16.11 10.60
CA LYS A 461 -28.55 16.88 9.39
C LYS A 461 -29.87 16.41 8.78
N VAL A 462 -30.01 15.10 8.60
CA VAL A 462 -31.20 14.46 8.01
C VAL A 462 -32.48 14.74 8.82
N LYS A 463 -32.37 14.88 10.15
CA LYS A 463 -33.48 15.15 11.07
C LYS A 463 -33.82 16.65 11.17
N ASN A 464 -32.81 17.51 11.31
CA ASN A 464 -33.00 18.92 11.68
C ASN A 464 -32.88 19.89 10.50
N ARG A 465 -32.31 19.44 9.38
CA ARG A 465 -32.06 20.24 8.18
C ARG A 465 -32.40 19.45 6.90
N PRO A 466 -33.66 18.98 6.74
CA PRO A 466 -34.07 18.21 5.56
C PRO A 466 -33.84 18.96 4.25
N GLU A 467 -33.90 20.30 4.26
CA GLU A 467 -33.61 21.17 3.11
C GLU A 467 -32.18 21.03 2.59
N TRP A 468 -31.24 20.61 3.43
CA TRP A 468 -29.85 20.37 3.03
C TRP A 468 -29.67 19.09 2.21
N ARG A 469 -30.69 18.23 2.08
CA ARG A 469 -30.61 17.00 1.27
C ARG A 469 -30.46 17.28 -0.23
N GLU A 470 -31.06 18.36 -0.71
CA GLU A 470 -30.99 18.75 -2.12
C GLU A 470 -29.68 19.47 -2.43
N LYS A 471 -29.31 20.42 -1.58
CA LYS A 471 -28.05 21.14 -1.67
C LYS A 471 -27.61 21.63 -0.29
N GLU A 472 -26.49 21.09 0.20
CA GLU A 472 -25.87 21.57 1.43
C GLU A 472 -25.26 22.96 1.20
N PRO A 473 -25.40 23.91 2.14
CA PRO A 473 -24.73 25.21 2.03
C PRO A 473 -23.20 25.06 1.95
N ASP A 474 -22.56 25.85 1.09
CA ASP A 474 -21.10 25.75 0.86
C ASP A 474 -20.28 26.00 2.13
N SER A 475 -20.77 26.86 3.03
CA SER A 475 -20.14 27.11 4.33
C SER A 475 -20.14 25.86 5.23
N VAL A 476 -21.23 25.09 5.21
CA VAL A 476 -21.32 23.82 5.95
C VAL A 476 -20.35 22.80 5.37
N VAL A 477 -20.33 22.64 4.04
CA VAL A 477 -19.39 21.74 3.35
C VAL A 477 -17.93 22.12 3.64
N PHE A 478 -17.62 23.42 3.64
CA PHE A 478 -16.30 23.92 3.99
C PHE A 478 -15.93 23.60 5.45
N CYS A 479 -16.81 23.88 6.40
CA CYS A 479 -16.58 23.58 7.82
C CYS A 479 -16.39 22.07 8.05
N GLU A 480 -17.19 21.22 7.40
CA GLU A 480 -17.02 19.77 7.47
C GLU A 480 -15.65 19.31 6.94
N ARG A 481 -15.19 19.90 5.83
CA ARG A 481 -13.86 19.63 5.28
C ARG A 481 -12.78 20.11 6.25
N LEU A 482 -12.88 21.33 6.76
CA LEU A 482 -11.89 21.88 7.69
C LEU A 482 -11.79 21.01 8.95
N ILE A 483 -12.91 20.67 9.59
CA ILE A 483 -12.95 19.81 10.78
C ILE A 483 -12.36 18.43 10.47
N GLY A 484 -12.77 17.80 9.37
CA GLY A 484 -12.23 16.49 8.98
C GLY A 484 -10.73 16.54 8.69
N PHE A 485 -10.24 17.64 8.11
CA PHE A 485 -8.83 17.83 7.79
C PHE A 485 -8.02 18.00 9.07
N VAL A 486 -8.46 18.88 9.97
CA VAL A 486 -7.86 19.06 11.31
C VAL A 486 -7.86 17.74 12.07
N TRP A 487 -8.98 17.02 12.12
CA TRP A 487 -9.09 15.70 12.75
C TRP A 487 -8.04 14.71 12.22
N THR A 488 -7.91 14.60 10.90
CA THR A 488 -6.97 13.68 10.25
C THR A 488 -5.54 13.96 10.70
N TRP A 489 -5.10 15.22 10.63
CA TRP A 489 -3.73 15.58 10.98
C TRP A 489 -3.46 15.57 12.47
N THR A 490 -4.45 15.95 13.30
CA THR A 490 -4.34 15.85 14.76
C THR A 490 -4.19 14.39 15.20
N TRP A 491 -5.01 13.48 14.67
CA TRP A 491 -4.91 12.05 15.00
C TRP A 491 -3.58 11.46 14.52
N LEU A 492 -3.19 11.71 13.27
CA LEU A 492 -1.91 11.22 12.75
C LEU A 492 -0.73 11.81 13.53
N GLY A 493 -0.75 13.11 13.86
CA GLY A 493 0.30 13.76 14.63
C GLY A 493 0.41 13.30 16.08
N TRP A 494 -0.74 13.01 16.72
CA TRP A 494 -0.78 12.42 18.06
C TRP A 494 -0.18 11.01 18.06
N THR A 495 -0.60 10.16 17.12
CA THR A 495 -0.10 8.78 17.01
C THR A 495 1.33 8.71 16.45
N ALA A 496 1.80 9.73 15.73
CA ALA A 496 3.12 9.78 15.11
C ALA A 496 4.26 9.60 16.13
N GLY A 497 4.05 9.91 17.41
CA GLY A 497 5.07 9.74 18.44
C GLY A 497 5.64 8.31 18.49
N TRP A 498 4.82 7.27 18.36
CA TRP A 498 5.32 5.88 18.34
C TRP A 498 6.17 5.60 17.10
N PHE A 499 5.72 6.06 15.94
CA PHE A 499 6.39 5.81 14.66
C PHE A 499 7.69 6.61 14.53
N VAL A 500 7.62 7.93 14.78
CA VAL A 500 8.74 8.86 14.61
C VAL A 500 9.82 8.60 15.66
N ASN A 501 9.43 8.45 16.93
CA ASN A 501 10.40 8.16 17.98
C ASN A 501 11.06 6.79 17.76
N GLY A 502 10.30 5.78 17.31
CA GLY A 502 10.82 4.45 17.00
C GLY A 502 11.89 4.50 15.92
N LEU A 503 11.56 5.03 14.75
CA LEU A 503 12.52 5.12 13.64
C LEU A 503 13.78 5.90 14.02
N VAL A 504 13.62 7.08 14.64
CA VAL A 504 14.76 7.93 15.02
C VAL A 504 15.64 7.23 16.05
N ARG A 505 15.07 6.75 17.16
CA ARG A 505 15.81 6.13 18.26
C ARG A 505 16.56 4.87 17.83
N LEU A 506 15.97 4.08 16.94
CA LEU A 506 16.57 2.85 16.42
C LEU A 506 17.60 3.11 15.31
N GLY A 507 17.82 4.38 14.96
CA GLY A 507 18.92 4.83 14.13
C GLY A 507 18.61 4.92 12.65
N TYR A 508 17.34 4.97 12.25
CA TYR A 508 16.93 5.13 10.84
C TYR A 508 17.60 6.34 10.16
N TYR A 509 17.76 7.44 10.90
CA TYR A 509 18.44 8.66 10.45
C TYR A 509 19.81 8.88 11.11
N ARG A 510 20.36 7.87 11.80
CA ARG A 510 21.63 8.01 12.51
C ARG A 510 22.74 8.29 11.51
N ARG A 511 23.58 9.26 11.87
CA ARG A 511 24.78 9.67 11.12
C ARG A 511 26.05 9.41 11.92
N GLY A 512 27.16 9.30 11.19
CA GLY A 512 28.43 8.82 11.73
C GLY A 512 28.56 7.31 11.56
N ASP A 513 29.42 6.65 12.33
CA ASP A 513 29.55 5.19 12.34
C ASP A 513 29.93 4.56 10.98
N GLY A 514 30.70 5.29 10.17
CA GLY A 514 31.14 4.85 8.83
C GLY A 514 30.08 4.97 7.74
N GLN A 515 28.95 5.65 8.00
CA GLN A 515 27.92 5.91 7.01
C GLN A 515 28.40 6.87 5.91
N GLN A 516 27.94 6.66 4.68
CA GLN A 516 28.34 7.47 3.53
C GLN A 516 27.74 8.88 3.61
N VAL A 517 28.56 9.91 3.33
CA VAL A 517 28.08 11.29 3.11
C VAL A 517 27.62 11.45 1.67
N PHE A 518 26.57 12.25 1.44
CA PHE A 518 26.08 12.52 0.09
C PHE A 518 26.12 14.02 -0.21
N PRO A 519 26.41 14.42 -1.47
CA PRO A 519 26.39 15.81 -1.85
C PRO A 519 25.01 16.42 -1.62
N SER A 520 24.97 17.69 -1.23
CA SER A 520 23.75 18.42 -0.88
C SER A 520 23.78 19.82 -1.48
N LEU A 521 22.86 20.11 -2.40
CA LEU A 521 22.76 21.42 -3.03
C LEU A 521 22.19 22.43 -2.04
N LEU A 522 21.08 22.10 -1.38
CA LEU A 522 20.42 22.98 -0.43
C LEU A 522 21.17 23.05 0.92
N GLY A 523 21.89 21.99 1.29
CA GLY A 523 22.86 22.03 2.38
C GLY A 523 23.95 23.07 2.14
N GLY A 524 24.52 23.08 0.93
CA GLY A 524 25.51 24.07 0.50
C GLY A 524 24.95 25.50 0.45
N LEU A 525 23.78 25.69 -0.17
CA LEU A 525 23.18 27.00 -0.37
C LEU A 525 22.65 27.65 0.92
N ILE A 526 22.07 26.88 1.85
CA ILE A 526 21.43 27.41 3.05
C ILE A 526 22.37 27.38 4.27
N TRP A 527 23.19 26.32 4.40
CA TRP A 527 24.05 26.10 5.57
C TRP A 527 25.55 26.13 5.26
N GLY A 528 25.97 26.30 4.00
CA GLY A 528 27.39 26.27 3.62
C GLY A 528 28.03 24.89 3.66
N VAL A 529 27.25 23.80 3.81
CA VAL A 529 27.75 22.43 3.92
C VAL A 529 27.33 21.59 2.71
N TRP A 530 28.26 21.39 1.78
CA TRP A 530 28.02 20.69 0.51
C TRP A 530 27.99 19.16 0.63
N TRP A 531 28.47 18.59 1.74
CA TRP A 531 28.59 17.15 1.96
C TRP A 531 28.19 16.80 3.39
N HIS A 532 27.12 16.02 3.58
CA HIS A 532 26.63 15.62 4.91
C HIS A 532 25.66 14.44 4.92
#